data_AF-A0A6C0FG34-F1
#
_entry.id   AF-A0A6C0FG34-F1
#
_cell.length_a   1.000
_cell.length_b   1.000
_cell.length_c   1.000
_cell.angle_alpha   90.00
_cell.angle_beta   90.00
_cell.angle_gamma   90.00
#
_symmetry.space_group_name_H-M   'P 1'
#
loop_
_entity.id
_entity.type
_entity.pdbx_description
1 polymer ?
#
loop_
_entity_poly.entity_id
_entity_poly.type
_entity_poly.pdbx_seq_one_letter_code
_entity_poly.pdbx_strand_id
1 'polypeptide(L)'
;MILDSSLNITLDNSNNAVFRILGEERFKITNAGPDIGGRLQFSNGRYIHASVQDDPDVDELRFKASGHLDEPLRIYGGSNYNKRVGIGRLSESPSRPNEDMSRFGLDLQDTGNGYLYGLRLTNDTTGTGGSNGACIYYENSNMYVRNFTGGPIKFKTKGAQAMVIASNGCIGIGGITNPMYTLQLGFVNSNSGGAQRHANWNYLNSSNNSFKQLNGNYGNISIFVGGHISINGVIVCVSDKRTKTNIYPMNPVKSLDNLRLLNPVHYYYKDFINNPSQLQAGFIAQETKHVLPTSLEMAGQSIPNILASASYYVDSFKNKIIQFSDFDTSKLELDNSGNFYPYLRVFDEENDIELPYWITISKILSSNSIQIETKEELPSRVFVYGQYVDNFHLLHYHRVFTTFVASMKEVDAELQKEKLKTLELQREMNELISLVQTIQK
;
A
#
# COMPACT_ATOMS: atom_id res chain seq x y z
N MET A 1 -34.12 -8.09 -53.88
CA MET A 1 -35.01 -7.73 -52.76
C MET A 1 -36.39 -8.26 -53.12
N ILE A 2 -36.87 -9.30 -52.42
CA ILE A 2 -38.24 -9.81 -52.64
C ILE A 2 -39.16 -8.81 -51.96
N LEU A 3 -39.84 -7.97 -52.75
CA LEU A 3 -40.83 -7.04 -52.24
C LEU A 3 -42.17 -7.79 -52.23
N ASP A 4 -42.83 -7.83 -51.07
CA ASP A 4 -44.20 -8.34 -50.96
C ASP A 4 -45.10 -7.55 -51.92
N SER A 5 -45.96 -8.24 -52.67
CA SER A 5 -46.98 -7.65 -53.54
C SER A 5 -47.92 -6.66 -52.83
N SER A 6 -47.99 -6.71 -51.49
CA SER A 6 -48.77 -5.80 -50.67
C SER A 6 -48.05 -4.48 -50.35
N LEU A 7 -46.76 -4.36 -50.65
CA LEU A 7 -45.96 -3.16 -50.43
C LEU A 7 -46.17 -2.16 -51.58
N ASN A 8 -46.71 -0.99 -51.25
CA ASN A 8 -46.90 0.12 -52.17
C ASN A 8 -46.05 1.32 -51.73
N ILE A 9 -45.18 1.80 -52.62
CA ILE A 9 -44.32 2.96 -52.39
C ILE A 9 -44.82 4.09 -53.28
N THR A 10 -45.29 5.18 -52.67
CA THR A 10 -45.81 6.35 -53.41
C THR A 10 -45.17 7.63 -52.90
N LEU A 11 -45.09 8.64 -53.75
CA LEU A 11 -44.79 10.00 -53.30
C LEU A 11 -46.09 10.67 -52.82
N ASP A 12 -46.02 11.39 -51.70
CA ASP A 12 -47.10 12.28 -51.27
C ASP A 12 -46.99 13.67 -51.93
N ASN A 13 -47.94 14.56 -51.62
CA ASN A 13 -48.00 15.92 -52.17
C ASN A 13 -46.80 16.81 -51.77
N SER A 14 -45.93 16.33 -50.89
CA SER A 14 -44.71 17.01 -50.46
C SER A 14 -43.45 16.25 -50.91
N ASN A 15 -43.57 15.36 -51.91
CA ASN A 15 -42.49 14.53 -52.47
C ASN A 15 -41.80 13.60 -51.46
N ASN A 16 -42.49 13.22 -50.39
CA ASN A 16 -41.97 12.25 -49.44
C ASN A 16 -42.29 10.83 -49.91
N ALA A 17 -41.35 9.89 -49.78
CA ALA A 17 -41.61 8.49 -50.09
C ALA A 17 -42.39 7.84 -48.94
N VAL A 18 -43.63 7.44 -49.20
CA VAL A 18 -44.53 6.77 -48.25
C VAL A 18 -44.59 5.28 -48.57
N PHE A 19 -44.28 4.45 -47.58
CA PHE A 19 -44.30 2.99 -47.69
C PHE A 19 -45.57 2.46 -47.00
N ARG A 20 -46.45 1.86 -47.79
CA ARG A 20 -47.71 1.27 -47.33
C ARG A 20 -47.72 -0.24 -47.47
N ILE A 21 -48.31 -0.92 -46.49
CA ILE A 21 -48.60 -2.36 -46.57
C ILE A 21 -50.10 -2.53 -46.34
N LEU A 22 -50.79 -3.16 -47.30
CA LEU A 22 -52.26 -3.33 -47.27
C LEU A 22 -53.02 -1.99 -47.16
N GLY A 23 -52.50 -0.93 -47.78
CA GLY A 23 -53.13 0.40 -47.80
C GLY A 23 -52.85 1.26 -46.56
N GLU A 24 -52.25 0.71 -45.50
CA GLU A 24 -51.86 1.49 -44.32
C GLU A 24 -50.41 1.98 -44.41
N GLU A 25 -50.19 3.25 -44.04
CA GLU A 25 -48.85 3.81 -43.90
C GLU A 25 -48.09 3.10 -42.78
N ARG A 26 -46.92 2.56 -43.12
CA ARG A 26 -46.03 1.90 -42.17
C ARG A 26 -44.88 2.80 -41.78
N PHE A 27 -44.25 3.44 -42.77
CA PHE A 27 -43.28 4.49 -42.54
C PHE A 27 -43.15 5.41 -43.75
N LYS A 28 -42.55 6.57 -43.53
CA LYS A 28 -42.38 7.64 -44.52
C LYS A 28 -40.96 8.20 -44.44
N ILE A 29 -40.35 8.44 -45.59
CA ILE A 29 -39.08 9.16 -45.70
C ILE A 29 -39.41 10.60 -46.09
N THR A 30 -39.19 11.55 -45.19
CA THR A 30 -39.43 12.98 -45.48
C THR A 30 -38.14 13.72 -45.74
N ASN A 31 -38.18 14.67 -46.68
CA ASN A 31 -37.07 15.61 -46.92
C ASN A 31 -37.02 16.64 -45.79
N ALA A 32 -35.90 16.71 -45.06
CA ALA A 32 -35.80 17.50 -43.83
C ALA A 32 -35.22 18.90 -44.10
N GLY A 33 -35.95 19.74 -44.85
CA GLY A 33 -35.61 21.16 -44.97
C GLY A 33 -34.24 21.45 -45.62
N PRO A 34 -33.58 22.58 -45.29
CA PRO A 34 -32.35 23.05 -45.96
C PRO A 34 -31.10 22.21 -45.63
N ASP A 35 -31.18 21.22 -44.75
CA ASP A 35 -30.07 20.33 -44.41
C ASP A 35 -30.06 19.10 -45.33
N ILE A 36 -28.89 18.55 -45.64
CA ILE A 36 -28.76 17.30 -46.41
C ILE A 36 -29.10 16.15 -45.45
N GLY A 37 -30.40 15.89 -45.25
CA GLY A 37 -30.89 14.95 -44.24
C GLY A 37 -32.26 14.35 -44.56
N GLY A 38 -32.44 13.09 -44.15
CA GLY A 38 -33.70 12.36 -44.28
C GLY A 38 -34.25 11.96 -42.93
N ARG A 39 -35.58 12.06 -42.77
CA ARG A 39 -36.28 11.51 -41.60
C ARG A 39 -37.03 10.25 -41.99
N LEU A 40 -36.73 9.13 -41.32
CA LEU A 40 -37.54 7.92 -41.34
C LEU A 40 -38.58 8.01 -40.22
N GLN A 41 -39.83 8.27 -40.56
CA GLN A 41 -40.93 8.38 -39.61
C GLN A 41 -41.81 7.13 -39.65
N PHE A 42 -42.01 6.50 -38.50
CA PHE A 42 -42.88 5.35 -38.31
C PHE A 42 -44.32 5.79 -38.05
N SER A 43 -45.29 4.93 -38.39
CA SER A 43 -46.73 5.20 -38.25
C SER A 43 -47.21 5.48 -36.82
N ASN A 44 -46.44 5.06 -35.80
CA ASN A 44 -46.68 5.38 -34.39
C ASN A 44 -46.19 6.79 -33.98
N GLY A 45 -45.82 7.64 -34.94
CA GLY A 45 -45.32 8.99 -34.71
C GLY A 45 -43.84 9.07 -34.33
N ARG A 46 -43.18 7.94 -34.06
CA ARG A 46 -41.74 7.90 -33.80
C ARG A 46 -40.96 8.11 -35.08
N TYR A 47 -39.73 8.59 -34.97
CA TYR A 47 -38.88 8.78 -36.14
C TYR A 47 -37.40 8.64 -35.78
N ILE A 48 -36.62 8.28 -36.79
CA ILE A 48 -35.17 8.39 -36.81
C ILE A 48 -34.85 9.52 -37.79
N HIS A 49 -34.13 10.53 -37.31
CA HIS A 49 -33.65 11.63 -38.15
C HIS A 49 -32.14 11.54 -38.25
N ALA A 50 -31.63 11.50 -39.49
CA ALA A 50 -30.21 11.62 -39.79
C ALA A 50 -30.04 12.80 -40.75
N SER A 51 -29.29 13.81 -40.30
CA SER A 51 -29.00 15.01 -41.09
C SER A 51 -27.52 15.31 -41.06
N VAL A 52 -26.99 15.74 -42.21
CA VAL A 52 -25.71 16.40 -42.34
C VAL A 52 -26.00 17.90 -42.47
N GLN A 53 -25.42 18.70 -41.57
CA GLN A 53 -25.52 20.16 -41.65
C GLN A 53 -24.37 20.64 -42.55
N ASP A 54 -24.66 21.41 -43.60
CA ASP A 54 -23.64 22.06 -44.43
C ASP A 54 -23.05 23.24 -43.65
N ASP A 55 -22.09 22.96 -42.78
CA ASP A 55 -21.19 23.95 -42.20
C ASP A 55 -19.82 23.81 -42.89
N PRO A 56 -19.26 24.86 -43.52
CA PRO A 56 -18.00 24.76 -44.26
C PRO A 56 -16.81 24.28 -43.41
N ASP A 57 -16.92 24.31 -42.07
CA ASP A 57 -15.85 23.92 -41.16
C ASP A 57 -16.12 22.58 -40.40
N VAL A 58 -17.27 21.92 -40.58
CA VAL A 58 -17.62 20.69 -39.81
C VAL A 58 -18.51 19.72 -40.61
N ASP A 59 -18.05 18.47 -40.87
CA ASP A 59 -18.96 17.38 -41.28
C ASP A 59 -19.55 16.71 -40.01
N GLU A 60 -20.82 16.98 -39.68
CA GLU A 60 -21.49 16.40 -38.51
C GLU A 60 -22.60 15.42 -38.90
N LEU A 61 -22.62 14.23 -38.29
CA LEU A 61 -23.74 13.28 -38.38
C LEU A 61 -24.50 13.22 -37.05
N ARG A 62 -25.78 13.65 -37.07
CA ARG A 62 -26.66 13.71 -35.89
C ARG A 62 -27.69 12.57 -35.89
N PHE A 63 -27.92 11.94 -34.73
CA PHE A 63 -29.01 10.98 -34.52
C PHE A 63 -30.02 11.50 -33.49
N LYS A 64 -31.30 11.67 -33.89
CA LYS A 64 -32.41 12.06 -32.97
C LYS A 64 -33.46 10.95 -32.87
N ALA A 65 -33.89 10.64 -31.64
CA ALA A 65 -35.05 9.79 -31.36
C ALA A 65 -36.25 10.67 -30.95
N SER A 66 -37.49 10.30 -31.33
CA SER A 66 -38.65 11.17 -31.08
C SER A 66 -39.01 11.28 -29.59
N GLY A 67 -39.39 12.48 -29.15
CA GLY A 67 -40.01 12.71 -27.84
C GLY A 67 -39.06 13.13 -26.71
N HIS A 68 -37.75 13.23 -26.98
CA HIS A 68 -36.78 13.82 -26.05
C HIS A 68 -36.05 14.99 -26.74
N LEU A 69 -35.90 16.11 -26.02
CA LEU A 69 -35.15 17.30 -26.47
C LEU A 69 -33.64 17.08 -26.47
N ASP A 70 -33.18 15.92 -26.00
CA ASP A 70 -31.78 15.62 -25.77
C ASP A 70 -31.24 14.69 -26.86
N GLU A 71 -30.16 15.12 -27.51
CA GLU A 71 -29.50 14.40 -28.61
C GLU A 71 -28.51 13.38 -28.02
N PRO A 72 -28.79 12.06 -28.09
CA PRO A 72 -28.02 11.09 -27.32
C PRO A 72 -26.67 10.70 -27.96
N LEU A 73 -26.41 11.05 -29.22
CA LEU A 73 -25.17 10.71 -29.92
C LEU A 73 -24.87 11.69 -31.05
N ARG A 74 -23.76 12.42 -30.94
CA ARG A 74 -23.19 13.24 -32.02
C ARG A 74 -21.87 12.64 -32.49
N ILE A 75 -21.75 12.35 -33.79
CA ILE A 75 -20.52 11.84 -34.39
C ILE A 75 -19.95 12.96 -35.27
N TYR A 76 -18.76 13.46 -34.92
CA TYR A 76 -18.06 14.49 -35.67
C TYR A 76 -17.03 13.87 -36.61
N GLY A 77 -17.04 14.28 -37.88
CA GLY A 77 -15.96 14.06 -38.84
C GLY A 77 -15.38 15.40 -39.28
N GLY A 78 -14.22 15.81 -38.74
CA GLY A 78 -13.53 16.98 -39.27
C GLY A 78 -12.69 16.62 -40.49
N SER A 79 -12.73 17.45 -41.54
CA SER A 79 -11.70 17.44 -42.58
C SER A 79 -10.36 17.89 -41.97
N ASN A 80 -9.33 17.06 -42.15
CA ASN A 80 -7.97 17.21 -41.62
C ASN A 80 -7.85 17.32 -40.07
N TYR A 81 -7.58 16.15 -39.46
CA TYR A 81 -7.03 15.92 -38.10
C TYR A 81 -7.97 15.79 -36.88
N ASN A 82 -9.30 15.88 -36.99
CA ASN A 82 -10.19 15.69 -35.83
C ASN A 82 -11.34 14.70 -36.09
N LYS A 83 -11.29 13.50 -35.50
CA LYS A 83 -12.46 12.60 -35.42
C LYS A 83 -12.80 12.38 -33.94
N ARG A 84 -13.92 12.91 -33.47
CA ARG A 84 -14.40 12.75 -32.08
C ARG A 84 -15.82 12.21 -32.08
N VAL A 85 -16.14 11.40 -31.08
CA VAL A 85 -17.51 10.93 -30.82
C VAL A 85 -17.94 11.57 -29.52
N GLY A 86 -18.99 12.39 -29.53
CA GLY A 86 -19.50 13.07 -28.34
C GLY A 86 -20.85 12.49 -27.91
N ILE A 87 -21.04 12.32 -26.60
CA ILE A 87 -22.34 11.96 -26.01
C ILE A 87 -22.59 12.99 -24.91
N GLY A 88 -23.52 13.93 -25.13
CA GLY A 88 -23.77 15.02 -24.19
C GLY A 88 -24.85 16.00 -24.64
N ARG A 89 -25.31 16.83 -23.69
CA ARG A 89 -26.36 17.83 -23.89
C ARG A 89 -25.71 19.18 -24.18
N LEU A 90 -25.56 19.53 -25.46
CA LEU A 90 -24.87 20.75 -25.88
C LEU A 90 -25.80 21.75 -26.55
N SER A 91 -25.76 23.00 -26.08
CA SER A 91 -26.08 24.19 -26.87
C SER A 91 -24.87 24.72 -27.67
N GLU A 92 -23.64 24.34 -27.31
CA GLU A 92 -22.38 24.76 -27.96
C GLU A 92 -21.37 23.59 -27.96
N SER A 93 -20.57 23.43 -29.02
CA SER A 93 -19.57 22.36 -29.16
C SER A 93 -18.49 22.39 -28.05
N PRO A 94 -17.94 21.24 -27.60
CA PRO A 94 -16.87 21.23 -26.60
C PRO A 94 -15.66 22.00 -27.15
N SER A 95 -15.17 22.99 -26.41
CA SER A 95 -14.00 23.77 -26.82
C SER A 95 -12.72 22.92 -26.77
N ARG A 96 -11.76 23.21 -27.67
CA ARG A 96 -10.48 22.47 -27.78
C ARG A 96 -9.72 22.56 -26.45
N PRO A 97 -9.32 21.43 -25.82
CA PRO A 97 -8.43 21.47 -24.69
C PRO A 97 -6.99 21.74 -25.17
N ASN A 98 -6.61 23.02 -25.20
CA ASN A 98 -5.35 23.57 -25.72
C ASN A 98 -5.04 23.22 -27.19
N GLU A 99 -4.47 24.19 -27.90
CA GLU A 99 -4.28 24.16 -29.35
C GLU A 99 -3.21 23.14 -29.82
N ASP A 100 -2.42 22.61 -28.88
CA ASP A 100 -1.24 21.77 -29.16
C ASP A 100 -1.48 20.25 -29.14
N MET A 101 -2.72 19.79 -28.93
CA MET A 101 -3.00 18.36 -28.72
C MET A 101 -3.89 17.76 -29.81
N SER A 102 -3.28 17.07 -30.78
CA SER A 102 -3.97 16.22 -31.75
C SER A 102 -4.49 14.93 -31.06
N ARG A 103 -5.64 15.03 -30.37
CA ARG A 103 -6.23 13.86 -29.68
C ARG A 103 -7.63 13.52 -30.19
N PHE A 104 -7.78 12.24 -30.55
CA PHE A 104 -9.04 11.53 -30.75
C PHE A 104 -9.57 11.09 -29.38
N GLY A 105 -10.84 11.36 -29.05
CA GLY A 105 -11.41 11.05 -27.75
C GLY A 105 -12.93 11.11 -27.70
N LEU A 106 -13.50 10.48 -26.65
CA LEU A 106 -14.91 10.61 -26.27
C LEU A 106 -15.04 11.76 -25.28
N ASP A 107 -15.68 12.85 -25.70
CA ASP A 107 -15.98 14.00 -24.83
C ASP A 107 -17.39 13.80 -24.23
N LEU A 108 -17.45 13.80 -22.89
CA LEU A 108 -18.69 13.75 -22.11
C LEU A 108 -18.84 15.07 -21.37
N GLN A 109 -19.84 15.87 -21.74
CA GLN A 109 -20.09 17.20 -21.18
C GLN A 109 -21.57 17.38 -20.89
N ASP A 110 -21.87 17.89 -19.70
CA ASP A 110 -23.19 18.37 -19.31
C ASP A 110 -23.08 19.85 -18.90
N THR A 111 -24.04 20.66 -19.34
CA THR A 111 -24.17 22.09 -19.00
C THR A 111 -25.18 22.32 -17.87
N GLY A 112 -25.84 21.26 -17.38
CA GLY A 112 -26.82 21.31 -16.29
C GLY A 112 -26.22 21.23 -14.88
N ASN A 113 -26.75 22.02 -13.96
CA ASN A 113 -26.45 21.90 -12.53
C ASN A 113 -27.07 20.61 -11.94
N GLY A 114 -26.24 19.62 -11.59
CA GLY A 114 -26.61 18.58 -10.62
C GLY A 114 -26.69 17.13 -11.14
N TYR A 115 -26.29 16.83 -12.37
CA TYR A 115 -26.25 15.44 -12.87
C TYR A 115 -24.82 14.89 -12.91
N LEU A 116 -24.68 13.59 -12.57
CA LEU A 116 -23.42 12.85 -12.65
C LEU A 116 -23.22 12.35 -14.08
N TYR A 117 -22.23 12.89 -14.80
CA TYR A 117 -21.84 12.37 -16.11
C TYR A 117 -20.49 11.64 -16.00
N GLY A 118 -20.45 10.44 -16.57
CA GLY A 118 -19.28 9.59 -16.48
C GLY A 118 -19.42 8.29 -17.23
N LEU A 119 -18.30 7.60 -17.37
CA LEU A 119 -18.23 6.27 -17.94
C LEU A 119 -18.57 5.27 -16.85
N ARG A 120 -19.69 4.56 -17.00
CA ARG A 120 -20.11 3.50 -16.09
C ARG A 120 -19.92 2.15 -16.74
N LEU A 121 -19.24 1.26 -16.02
CA LEU A 121 -18.99 -0.13 -16.41
C LEU A 121 -19.76 -1.04 -15.46
N THR A 122 -20.57 -1.92 -16.03
CA THR A 122 -21.34 -2.94 -15.31
C THR A 122 -21.17 -4.28 -16.03
N ASN A 123 -21.33 -5.37 -15.30
CA ASN A 123 -21.43 -6.72 -15.84
C ASN A 123 -22.51 -7.51 -15.08
N ASP A 124 -22.73 -8.75 -15.48
CA ASP A 124 -23.75 -9.62 -14.88
C ASP A 124 -23.54 -9.81 -13.36
N THR A 125 -22.28 -9.84 -12.90
CA THR A 125 -21.94 -9.96 -11.47
C THR A 125 -22.27 -8.69 -10.69
N THR A 126 -22.00 -7.51 -11.25
CA THR A 126 -22.25 -6.24 -10.56
C THR A 126 -23.72 -5.83 -10.65
N GLY A 127 -24.42 -6.22 -11.72
CA GLY A 127 -25.76 -5.74 -12.07
C GLY A 127 -25.77 -4.28 -12.57
N THR A 128 -26.95 -3.77 -12.89
CA THR A 128 -27.15 -2.47 -13.55
C THR A 128 -27.85 -1.39 -12.69
N GLY A 129 -28.33 -1.74 -11.49
CA GLY A 129 -29.05 -0.82 -10.58
C GLY A 129 -28.19 0.35 -10.10
N GLY A 130 -28.78 1.45 -9.61
CA GLY A 130 -28.07 2.72 -9.34
C GLY A 130 -26.85 2.66 -8.39
N SER A 131 -26.68 1.59 -7.63
CA SER A 131 -25.56 1.36 -6.70
C SER A 131 -24.61 0.27 -7.17
N ASN A 132 -24.55 0.00 -8.48
CA ASN A 132 -23.80 -1.14 -9.02
C ASN A 132 -22.68 -0.71 -9.99
N GLY A 133 -21.72 -1.60 -10.18
CA GLY A 133 -20.62 -1.42 -11.14
C GLY A 133 -19.53 -0.47 -10.66
N ALA A 134 -18.76 0.02 -11.62
CA ALA A 134 -17.72 1.01 -11.40
C ALA A 134 -17.90 2.18 -12.37
N CYS A 135 -17.50 3.38 -11.96
CA CYS A 135 -17.57 4.54 -12.82
C CYS A 135 -16.37 5.49 -12.66
N ILE A 136 -16.11 6.22 -13.75
CA ILE A 136 -15.26 7.40 -13.77
C ILE A 136 -16.17 8.57 -14.13
N TYR A 137 -16.37 9.52 -13.22
CA TYR A 137 -17.34 10.61 -13.40
C TYR A 137 -16.84 11.91 -12.77
N TYR A 138 -17.42 13.01 -13.22
CA TYR A 138 -17.27 14.30 -12.57
C TYR A 138 -18.50 14.63 -11.74
N GLU A 139 -18.27 15.24 -10.59
CA GLU A 139 -19.30 15.88 -9.78
C GLU A 139 -18.74 17.23 -9.33
N ASN A 140 -19.38 18.31 -9.77
CA ASN A 140 -18.84 19.66 -9.69
C ASN A 140 -17.43 19.71 -10.31
N SER A 141 -16.42 20.09 -9.53
CA SER A 141 -15.02 20.17 -9.95
C SER A 141 -14.18 18.95 -9.58
N ASN A 142 -14.77 17.91 -9.00
CA ASN A 142 -14.05 16.72 -8.53
C ASN A 142 -14.23 15.57 -9.53
N MET A 143 -13.12 14.94 -9.92
CA MET A 143 -13.13 13.69 -10.68
C MET A 143 -13.12 12.50 -9.70
N TYR A 144 -14.02 11.54 -9.92
CA TYR A 144 -14.13 10.33 -9.11
C TYR A 144 -13.79 9.10 -9.95
N VAL A 145 -13.06 8.17 -9.33
CA VAL A 145 -12.98 6.76 -9.76
C VAL A 145 -13.62 5.96 -8.64
N ARG A 146 -14.78 5.36 -8.89
CA ARG A 146 -15.61 4.74 -7.86
C ARG A 146 -15.99 3.31 -8.23
N ASN A 147 -15.95 2.42 -7.26
CA ASN A 147 -16.59 1.11 -7.32
C ASN A 147 -17.73 1.07 -6.29
N PHE A 148 -18.95 0.76 -6.72
CA PHE A 148 -20.11 0.72 -5.83
C PHE A 148 -20.33 -0.66 -5.17
N THR A 149 -19.66 -1.70 -5.67
CA THR A 149 -19.96 -3.11 -5.31
C THR A 149 -19.16 -3.66 -4.12
N GLY A 150 -18.51 -2.78 -3.33
CA GLY A 150 -17.68 -3.19 -2.19
C GLY A 150 -16.41 -3.95 -2.57
N GLY A 151 -16.11 -4.11 -3.87
CA GLY A 151 -14.85 -4.65 -4.36
C GLY A 151 -13.73 -3.60 -4.38
N PRO A 152 -12.45 -4.02 -4.40
CA PRO A 152 -11.32 -3.11 -4.45
C PRO A 152 -11.21 -2.38 -5.81
N ILE A 153 -10.57 -1.22 -5.80
CA ILE A 153 -10.10 -0.55 -7.03
C ILE A 153 -8.64 -0.95 -7.23
N LYS A 154 -8.34 -1.62 -8.35
CA LYS A 154 -7.01 -2.20 -8.64
C LYS A 154 -6.36 -1.50 -9.83
N PHE A 155 -5.12 -1.06 -9.65
CA PHE A 155 -4.28 -0.50 -10.70
C PHE A 155 -3.22 -1.53 -11.10
N LYS A 156 -3.20 -1.95 -12.37
CA LYS A 156 -2.37 -3.06 -12.87
C LYS A 156 -1.58 -2.70 -14.14
N THR A 157 -0.41 -3.30 -14.31
CA THR A 157 0.42 -3.23 -15.53
C THR A 157 0.91 -4.65 -15.90
N LYS A 158 0.79 -5.05 -17.18
CA LYS A 158 1.23 -6.37 -17.70
C LYS A 158 0.88 -7.57 -16.79
N GLY A 159 -0.31 -7.54 -16.17
CA GLY A 159 -0.82 -8.59 -15.28
C GLY A 159 -0.49 -8.43 -13.79
N ALA A 160 0.48 -7.60 -13.42
CA ALA A 160 0.85 -7.33 -12.02
C ALA A 160 0.05 -6.17 -11.42
N GLN A 161 -0.26 -6.23 -10.13
CA GLN A 161 -0.90 -5.13 -9.40
C GLN A 161 0.14 -4.17 -8.83
N ALA A 162 0.10 -2.92 -9.26
CA ALA A 162 0.98 -1.86 -8.77
C ALA A 162 0.42 -1.19 -7.50
N MET A 163 -0.90 -0.97 -7.47
CA MET A 163 -1.62 -0.32 -6.37
C MET A 163 -3.02 -0.90 -6.20
N VAL A 164 -3.52 -0.92 -4.97
CA VAL A 164 -4.91 -1.24 -4.64
C VAL A 164 -5.47 -0.28 -3.61
N ILE A 165 -6.72 0.11 -3.80
CA ILE A 165 -7.58 0.65 -2.74
C ILE A 165 -8.53 -0.47 -2.35
N ALA A 166 -8.35 -1.03 -1.16
CA ALA A 166 -9.16 -2.14 -0.67
C ALA A 166 -10.56 -1.66 -0.22
N SER A 167 -11.48 -2.60 -0.03
CA SER A 167 -12.86 -2.30 0.35
C SER A 167 -13.00 -1.67 1.74
N ASN A 168 -12.00 -1.89 2.61
CA ASN A 168 -11.86 -1.24 3.91
C ASN A 168 -11.23 0.17 3.83
N GLY A 169 -10.90 0.67 2.64
CA GLY A 169 -10.27 1.97 2.42
C GLY A 169 -8.74 1.99 2.52
N CYS A 170 -8.11 0.88 2.91
CA CYS A 170 -6.66 0.78 3.00
C CYS A 170 -6.00 0.76 1.61
N ILE A 171 -4.82 1.39 1.51
CA ILE A 171 -4.06 1.51 0.26
C ILE A 171 -2.83 0.59 0.33
N GLY A 172 -2.67 -0.27 -0.67
CA GLY A 172 -1.49 -1.11 -0.85
C GLY A 172 -0.70 -0.69 -2.09
N ILE A 173 0.63 -0.56 -1.97
CA ILE A 173 1.55 -0.27 -3.09
C ILE A 173 2.70 -1.27 -3.07
N GLY A 174 3.22 -1.65 -4.24
CA GLY A 174 4.42 -2.50 -4.35
C GLY A 174 4.13 -3.99 -4.13
N GLY A 175 3.15 -4.53 -4.87
CA GLY A 175 2.79 -5.96 -4.79
C GLY A 175 1.77 -6.32 -3.70
N ILE A 176 1.40 -5.37 -2.84
CA ILE A 176 0.41 -5.59 -1.77
C ILE A 176 -1.00 -5.73 -2.37
N THR A 177 -1.68 -6.84 -2.06
CA THR A 177 -3.03 -7.15 -2.56
C THR A 177 -4.14 -7.05 -1.51
N ASN A 178 -3.81 -7.16 -0.23
CA ASN A 178 -4.74 -7.06 0.89
C ASN A 178 -4.13 -6.21 2.02
N PRO A 179 -4.12 -4.87 1.88
CA PRO A 179 -3.50 -3.99 2.87
C PRO A 179 -4.26 -4.01 4.21
N MET A 180 -3.52 -4.09 5.31
CA MET A 180 -4.06 -4.10 6.69
C MET A 180 -3.87 -2.77 7.43
N TYR A 181 -3.11 -1.85 6.85
CA TYR A 181 -2.82 -0.52 7.37
C TYR A 181 -3.34 0.54 6.40
N THR A 182 -3.68 1.74 6.89
CA THR A 182 -4.23 2.82 6.04
C THR A 182 -3.40 3.03 4.78
N LEU A 183 -2.07 3.08 4.92
CA LEU A 183 -1.11 2.95 3.83
C LEU A 183 -0.12 1.83 4.14
N GLN A 184 -0.05 0.84 3.26
CA GLN A 184 0.93 -0.25 3.32
C GLN A 184 1.82 -0.23 2.08
N LEU A 185 3.12 -0.03 2.31
CA LEU A 185 4.15 0.03 1.27
C LEU A 185 4.97 -1.26 1.30
N GLY A 186 4.83 -2.06 0.25
CA GLY A 186 5.77 -3.13 -0.09
C GLY A 186 7.01 -2.56 -0.80
N PHE A 187 8.02 -3.40 -0.99
CA PHE A 187 9.19 -3.09 -1.80
C PHE A 187 9.06 -3.79 -3.16
N VAL A 188 9.54 -3.12 -4.22
CA VAL A 188 9.58 -3.71 -5.56
C VAL A 188 11.02 -4.12 -5.83
N ASN A 189 11.25 -5.43 -5.96
CA ASN A 189 12.54 -5.97 -6.38
C ASN A 189 12.85 -5.48 -7.79
N SER A 190 13.71 -4.47 -7.89
CA SER A 190 14.13 -3.87 -9.16
C SER A 190 15.28 -4.69 -9.74
N ASN A 191 15.04 -5.94 -10.10
CA ASN A 191 16.00 -6.79 -10.83
C ASN A 191 16.02 -6.43 -12.33
N SER A 192 16.22 -5.15 -12.65
CA SER A 192 16.47 -4.69 -14.02
C SER A 192 17.94 -4.29 -14.12
N GLY A 193 18.72 -5.08 -14.83
CA GLY A 193 20.15 -4.84 -15.05
C GLY A 193 20.42 -3.43 -15.57
N GLY A 194 21.17 -2.65 -14.78
CA GLY A 194 21.56 -1.28 -15.10
C GLY A 194 21.63 -0.42 -13.84
N ALA A 195 22.86 -0.21 -13.34
CA ALA A 195 23.23 0.73 -12.28
C ALA A 195 22.21 0.84 -11.12
N GLN A 196 22.26 -0.14 -10.23
CA GLN A 196 21.60 -0.11 -8.92
C GLN A 196 21.83 1.24 -8.24
N ARG A 197 20.78 2.07 -8.12
CA ARG A 197 20.76 3.23 -7.20
C ARG A 197 20.55 2.78 -5.75
N HIS A 198 21.24 1.71 -5.37
CA HIS A 198 21.29 1.19 -4.03
C HIS A 198 22.43 1.94 -3.33
N ALA A 199 22.18 2.49 -2.14
CA ALA A 199 23.26 2.57 -1.17
C ALA A 199 23.76 1.13 -1.01
N ASN A 200 24.97 0.85 -1.50
CA ASN A 200 25.50 -0.49 -1.70
C ASN A 200 25.35 -1.38 -0.45
N TRP A 201 24.43 -2.34 -0.48
CA TRP A 201 24.48 -3.62 0.23
C TRP A 201 23.61 -4.65 -0.51
N ASN A 202 24.27 -5.51 -1.28
CA ASN A 202 23.77 -6.82 -1.72
C ASN A 202 24.68 -7.85 -1.02
N TYR A 203 24.27 -9.06 -0.63
CA TYR A 203 23.52 -10.02 -1.41
C TYR A 203 22.78 -11.00 -0.47
N LEU A 204 21.47 -10.82 -0.33
CA LEU A 204 20.40 -11.83 -0.39
C LEU A 204 19.10 -11.06 -0.12
N ASN A 205 18.40 -10.78 -1.22
CA ASN A 205 17.21 -9.97 -1.26
C ASN A 205 16.03 -10.88 -0.87
N SER A 206 15.46 -10.73 0.33
CA SER A 206 14.24 -11.47 0.68
C SER A 206 13.07 -10.90 -0.11
N SER A 207 12.81 -11.50 -1.27
CA SER A 207 11.56 -11.38 -2.01
C SER A 207 10.42 -11.77 -1.07
N ASN A 208 9.45 -10.87 -0.85
CA ASN A 208 8.17 -11.17 -0.18
C ASN A 208 8.25 -11.37 1.34
N ASN A 209 8.46 -10.30 2.09
CA ASN A 209 8.00 -10.28 3.48
C ASN A 209 6.48 -10.05 3.52
N SER A 210 5.72 -11.13 3.56
CA SER A 210 4.31 -11.10 3.95
C SER A 210 4.24 -11.05 5.48
N PHE A 211 4.59 -9.91 6.09
CA PHE A 211 4.41 -9.75 7.53
C PHE A 211 2.90 -9.74 7.86
N LYS A 212 2.38 -10.89 8.27
CA LYS A 212 1.03 -11.04 8.81
C LYS A 212 1.04 -10.93 10.33
N GLN A 213 0.21 -9.99 10.80
CA GLN A 213 -0.40 -9.89 12.12
C GLN A 213 0.54 -10.06 13.33
N LEU A 214 1.15 -8.95 13.75
CA LEU A 214 1.56 -8.82 15.13
C LEU A 214 0.29 -8.63 15.98
N ASN A 215 -0.13 -9.66 16.73
CA ASN A 215 -1.13 -9.53 17.80
C ASN A 215 -0.52 -8.80 19.02
N GLY A 216 0.18 -7.69 18.78
CA GLY A 216 0.47 -6.70 19.79
C GLY A 216 -0.56 -5.59 19.65
N ASN A 217 -1.03 -5.02 20.76
CA ASN A 217 -1.78 -3.76 20.75
C ASN A 217 -0.84 -2.63 20.31
N TYR A 218 -0.50 -2.57 19.03
CA TYR A 218 0.04 -1.36 18.45
C TYR A 218 -1.12 -0.38 18.34
N GLY A 219 -0.88 0.88 18.74
CA GLY A 219 -1.83 1.95 18.42
C GLY A 219 -2.07 2.04 16.91
N ASN A 220 -3.04 2.84 16.48
CA ASN A 220 -3.41 2.95 15.07
C ASN A 220 -2.20 3.33 14.19
N ILE A 221 -1.74 2.37 13.36
CA ILE A 221 -0.62 2.57 12.41
C ILE A 221 -1.18 3.11 11.10
N SER A 222 -0.84 4.36 10.76
CA SER A 222 -1.26 4.98 9.49
C SER A 222 -0.39 4.59 8.30
N ILE A 223 0.90 4.33 8.51
CA ILE A 223 1.85 3.94 7.46
C ILE A 223 2.66 2.75 7.95
N PHE A 224 2.60 1.65 7.20
CA PHE A 224 3.47 0.50 7.36
C PHE A 224 4.38 0.37 6.15
N VAL A 225 5.68 0.27 6.38
CA VAL A 225 6.70 0.12 5.32
C VAL A 225 7.44 -1.19 5.55
N GLY A 226 7.40 -2.07 4.56
CA GLY A 226 8.09 -3.37 4.62
C GLY A 226 9.61 -3.28 4.44
N GLY A 227 10.15 -2.08 4.19
CA GLY A 227 11.58 -1.80 4.01
C GLY A 227 12.00 -0.51 4.72
N HIS A 228 13.15 0.04 4.32
CA HIS A 228 13.67 1.26 4.92
C HIS A 228 12.93 2.52 4.49
N ILE A 229 12.86 3.49 5.39
CA ILE A 229 12.41 4.85 5.07
C ILE A 229 13.66 5.73 5.02
N SER A 230 14.02 6.20 3.81
CA SER A 230 15.06 7.21 3.64
C SER A 230 14.42 8.59 3.59
N ILE A 231 14.94 9.53 4.38
CA ILE A 231 14.37 10.86 4.55
C ILE A 231 15.50 11.87 4.38
N ASN A 232 15.42 12.66 3.30
CA ASN A 232 16.33 13.80 3.09
C ASN A 232 15.86 15.07 3.83
N GLY A 233 14.64 15.06 4.36
CA GLY A 233 14.06 16.13 5.19
C GLY A 233 14.16 15.83 6.68
N VAL A 234 13.21 16.35 7.45
CA VAL A 234 13.15 16.19 8.91
C VAL A 234 11.95 15.33 9.30
N ILE A 235 12.16 14.37 10.22
CA ILE A 235 11.06 13.74 10.95
C ILE A 235 10.68 14.66 12.11
N VAL A 236 9.45 15.16 12.10
CA VAL A 236 8.94 16.02 13.17
C VAL A 236 8.29 15.16 14.24
N CYS A 237 8.96 15.06 15.40
CA CYS A 237 8.40 14.46 16.61
C CYS A 237 7.83 15.57 17.50
N VAL A 238 6.51 15.62 17.66
CA VAL A 238 5.85 16.64 18.49
C VAL A 238 5.96 16.28 19.98
N SER A 239 6.43 17.23 20.79
CA SER A 239 6.61 17.05 22.23
C SER A 239 6.30 18.36 22.97
N ASP A 240 5.03 18.75 22.98
CA ASP A 240 4.55 19.95 23.67
C ASP A 240 4.24 19.64 25.15
N LYS A 241 4.51 20.57 26.07
CA LYS A 241 4.20 20.40 27.50
C LYS A 241 2.70 20.23 27.73
N ARG A 242 1.85 20.85 26.91
CA ARG A 242 0.39 20.82 27.03
C ARG A 242 -0.22 19.46 26.73
N THR A 243 0.50 18.58 26.05
CA THR A 243 0.06 17.20 25.78
C THR A 243 0.55 16.21 26.84
N LYS A 244 1.19 16.69 27.92
CA LYS A 244 1.78 15.89 28.98
C LYS A 244 1.27 16.32 30.36
N THR A 245 1.10 15.36 31.26
CA THR A 245 0.70 15.59 32.66
C THR A 245 1.64 14.85 33.60
N ASN A 246 1.57 15.13 34.91
CA ASN A 246 2.41 14.51 35.94
C ASN A 246 3.92 14.58 35.62
N ILE A 247 4.39 15.76 35.24
CA ILE A 247 5.79 16.01 34.85
C ILE A 247 6.62 16.23 36.13
N TYR A 248 7.51 15.29 36.43
CA TYR A 248 8.49 15.40 37.52
C TYR A 248 9.90 15.07 36.98
N PRO A 249 10.96 15.61 37.59
CA PRO A 249 12.33 15.34 37.15
C PRO A 249 12.72 13.88 37.37
N MET A 250 13.53 13.33 36.47
CA MET A 250 14.18 12.02 36.68
C MET A 250 15.20 12.12 37.81
N ASN A 251 15.35 11.05 38.60
CA ASN A 251 16.38 10.96 39.63
C ASN A 251 17.78 10.82 38.97
N PRO A 252 18.67 11.83 39.05
CA PRO A 252 19.95 11.79 38.34
C PRO A 252 20.92 10.76 38.90
N VAL A 253 21.00 10.62 40.23
CA VAL A 253 21.85 9.63 40.91
C VAL A 253 21.49 8.21 40.48
N LYS A 254 20.20 7.85 40.57
CA LYS A 254 19.71 6.54 40.10
C LYS A 254 19.94 6.34 38.60
N SER A 255 19.82 7.40 37.80
CA SER A 255 20.09 7.33 36.36
C SER A 255 21.57 7.04 36.09
N LEU A 256 22.48 7.62 36.87
CA LEU A 256 23.92 7.37 36.78
C LEU A 256 24.27 5.94 37.21
N ASP A 257 23.69 5.45 38.30
CA ASP A 257 23.84 4.05 38.71
C ASP A 257 23.34 3.09 37.63
N ASN A 258 22.17 3.37 37.05
CA ASN A 258 21.65 2.60 35.93
C ASN A 258 22.58 2.67 34.70
N LEU A 259 23.10 3.86 34.36
CA LEU A 259 24.03 4.02 33.23
C LEU A 259 25.29 3.16 33.43
N ARG A 260 25.84 3.11 34.64
CA ARG A 260 27.01 2.28 34.98
C ARG A 260 26.75 0.78 34.82
N LEU A 261 25.50 0.35 34.97
CA LEU A 261 25.08 -1.05 34.81
C LEU A 261 24.74 -1.41 33.36
N LEU A 262 24.51 -0.43 32.49
CA LEU A 262 24.27 -0.72 31.06
C LEU A 262 25.55 -1.24 30.42
N ASN A 263 25.41 -2.29 29.62
CA ASN A 263 26.50 -2.96 28.93
C ASN A 263 26.32 -2.82 27.40
N PRO A 264 26.93 -1.81 26.77
CA PRO A 264 27.00 -1.75 25.31
C PRO A 264 27.85 -2.90 24.78
N VAL A 265 27.36 -3.58 23.75
CA VAL A 265 28.05 -4.72 23.13
C VAL A 265 28.17 -4.54 21.63
N HIS A 266 29.14 -5.23 21.04
CA HIS A 266 29.18 -5.46 19.61
C HIS A 266 28.56 -6.82 19.29
N TYR A 267 27.80 -6.89 18.20
CA TYR A 267 27.15 -8.14 17.79
C TYR A 267 27.04 -8.23 16.27
N TYR A 268 26.83 -9.46 15.81
CA TYR A 268 26.40 -9.78 14.46
C TYR A 268 24.97 -10.33 14.53
N TYR A 269 24.16 -10.07 13.51
CA TYR A 269 22.84 -10.68 13.43
C TYR A 269 22.95 -12.17 13.15
N LYS A 270 22.11 -12.98 13.82
CA LYS A 270 21.96 -14.41 13.50
C LYS A 270 21.43 -14.61 12.08
N ASP A 271 20.58 -13.69 11.60
CA ASP A 271 20.11 -13.64 10.21
C ASP A 271 21.18 -13.05 9.30
N PHE A 272 22.22 -13.85 9.03
CA PHE A 272 23.32 -13.50 8.13
C PHE A 272 22.88 -13.40 6.66
N ILE A 273 21.70 -13.92 6.33
CA ILE A 273 21.09 -13.84 5.00
C ILE A 273 20.65 -12.40 4.74
N ASN A 274 19.83 -11.84 5.63
CA ASN A 274 19.31 -10.48 5.46
C ASN A 274 20.27 -9.39 5.98
N ASN A 275 21.22 -9.75 6.85
CA ASN A 275 22.17 -8.80 7.45
C ASN A 275 23.60 -9.35 7.30
N PRO A 276 24.22 -9.17 6.11
CA PRO A 276 25.53 -9.76 5.83
C PRO A 276 26.57 -9.23 6.81
N SER A 277 27.20 -10.14 7.57
CA SER A 277 28.35 -10.04 8.50
C SER A 277 28.89 -8.66 8.87
N GLN A 278 28.02 -7.69 9.14
CA GLN A 278 28.41 -6.35 9.53
C GLN A 278 28.39 -6.26 11.05
N LEU A 279 29.51 -5.81 11.60
CA LEU A 279 29.62 -5.54 13.03
C LEU A 279 28.67 -4.39 13.39
N GLN A 280 27.75 -4.66 14.31
CA GLN A 280 26.85 -3.66 14.89
C GLN A 280 27.28 -3.35 16.31
N ALA A 281 26.95 -2.15 16.78
CA ALA A 281 27.09 -1.74 18.18
C ALA A 281 25.72 -1.38 18.74
N GLY A 282 25.42 -1.82 19.96
CA GLY A 282 24.14 -1.54 20.59
C GLY A 282 24.01 -2.20 21.96
N PHE A 283 22.78 -2.57 22.32
CA PHE A 283 22.47 -3.20 23.60
C PHE A 283 21.68 -4.49 23.39
N ILE A 284 21.88 -5.45 24.29
CA ILE A 284 21.00 -6.62 24.39
C ILE A 284 19.75 -6.23 25.19
N ALA A 285 18.59 -6.41 24.58
CA ALA A 285 17.31 -5.97 25.13
C ALA A 285 17.03 -6.63 26.50
N GLN A 286 17.29 -7.93 26.61
CA GLN A 286 17.11 -8.72 27.84
C GLN A 286 18.00 -8.21 28.98
N GLU A 287 19.28 -7.92 28.73
CA GLU A 287 20.19 -7.32 29.72
C GLU A 287 19.72 -5.92 30.13
N THR A 288 19.32 -5.13 29.14
CA THR A 288 18.82 -3.77 29.36
C THR A 288 17.55 -3.77 30.22
N LYS A 289 16.70 -4.80 30.13
CA LYS A 289 15.48 -4.94 30.93
C LYS A 289 15.75 -5.03 32.43
N HIS A 290 16.85 -5.66 32.83
CA HIS A 290 17.22 -5.76 34.23
C HIS A 290 17.62 -4.40 34.83
N VAL A 291 18.12 -3.48 33.99
CA VAL A 291 18.59 -2.15 34.41
C VAL A 291 17.51 -1.08 34.21
N LEU A 292 16.88 -1.06 33.03
CA LEU A 292 15.87 -0.12 32.58
C LEU A 292 14.63 -0.87 32.07
N PRO A 293 13.81 -1.45 32.95
CA PRO A 293 12.65 -2.25 32.55
C PRO A 293 11.62 -1.43 31.75
N THR A 294 11.53 -0.13 32.02
CA THR A 294 10.65 0.78 31.28
C THR A 294 11.16 1.10 29.88
N SER A 295 12.35 0.66 29.48
CA SER A 295 12.88 0.88 28.12
C SER A 295 12.41 -0.19 27.12
N LEU A 296 11.59 -1.15 27.54
CA LEU A 296 11.21 -2.27 26.69
C LEU A 296 9.71 -2.47 26.58
N GLU A 297 9.33 -2.99 25.42
CA GLU A 297 8.01 -3.54 25.15
C GLU A 297 8.18 -4.97 24.63
N MET A 298 7.16 -5.82 24.83
CA MET A 298 7.17 -7.19 24.31
C MET A 298 6.21 -7.28 23.12
N ALA A 299 6.60 -8.05 22.11
CA ALA A 299 5.80 -8.32 20.94
C ALA A 299 6.01 -9.75 20.47
N GLY A 300 5.09 -10.27 19.65
CA GLY A 300 5.30 -11.55 19.00
C GLY A 300 6.04 -11.40 17.67
N GLN A 301 7.13 -12.13 17.45
CA GLN A 301 7.94 -12.02 16.23
C GLN A 301 8.60 -13.36 15.87
N SER A 302 8.89 -13.56 14.59
CA SER A 302 9.66 -14.73 14.14
C SER A 302 11.15 -14.49 14.28
N ILE A 303 11.84 -15.39 14.97
CA ILE A 303 13.28 -15.31 15.19
C ILE A 303 14.04 -16.22 14.20
N PRO A 304 15.24 -15.82 13.77
CA PRO A 304 16.09 -16.60 12.86
C PRO A 304 16.93 -17.65 13.61
N ASN A 305 16.30 -18.54 14.38
CA ASN A 305 17.02 -19.52 15.20
C ASN A 305 17.32 -20.85 14.49
N ILE A 306 16.64 -21.13 13.37
CA ILE A 306 16.81 -22.38 12.61
C ILE A 306 17.65 -22.15 11.35
N LEU A 307 17.24 -21.23 10.47
CA LEU A 307 17.92 -20.87 9.22
C LEU A 307 18.48 -22.07 8.44
N ALA A 308 17.64 -23.09 8.20
CA ALA A 308 18.10 -24.35 7.60
C ALA A 308 17.15 -24.84 6.50
N SER A 309 17.73 -25.41 5.43
CA SER A 309 16.98 -26.19 4.46
C SER A 309 16.49 -27.49 5.08
N ALA A 310 15.32 -27.93 4.66
CA ALA A 310 14.71 -29.15 5.13
C ALA A 310 13.89 -29.84 4.03
N SER A 311 13.81 -31.16 4.12
CA SER A 311 12.94 -31.96 3.27
C SER A 311 11.60 -32.16 3.95
N TYR A 312 10.52 -32.00 3.19
CA TYR A 312 9.17 -32.31 3.62
C TYR A 312 8.71 -33.63 3.00
N TYR A 313 8.14 -34.50 3.82
CA TYR A 313 7.48 -35.71 3.35
C TYR A 313 6.37 -36.14 4.31
N VAL A 314 5.47 -36.97 3.78
CA VAL A 314 4.40 -37.61 4.55
C VAL A 314 4.78 -39.07 4.77
N ASP A 315 4.82 -39.51 6.03
CA ASP A 315 5.17 -40.89 6.37
C ASP A 315 4.02 -41.88 6.07
N SER A 316 4.30 -43.17 6.27
CA SER A 316 3.30 -44.24 6.08
C SER A 316 2.06 -44.14 6.99
N PHE A 317 2.12 -43.37 8.07
CA PHE A 317 1.02 -43.12 9.01
C PHE A 317 0.29 -41.80 8.72
N LYS A 318 0.59 -41.14 7.59
CA LYS A 318 0.07 -39.82 7.20
C LYS A 318 0.52 -38.67 8.12
N ASN A 319 1.60 -38.86 8.86
CA ASN A 319 2.23 -37.76 9.60
C ASN A 319 3.05 -36.91 8.63
N LYS A 320 2.89 -35.60 8.75
CA LYS A 320 3.64 -34.60 8.00
C LYS A 320 4.94 -34.30 8.72
N ILE A 321 6.08 -34.51 8.07
CA ILE A 321 7.41 -34.44 8.69
C ILE A 321 8.28 -33.43 7.96
N ILE A 322 8.98 -32.59 8.72
CA ILE A 322 10.10 -31.78 8.25
C ILE A 322 11.39 -32.41 8.79
N GLN A 323 12.30 -32.74 7.88
CA GLN A 323 13.62 -33.26 8.21
C GLN A 323 14.70 -32.26 7.80
N PHE A 324 15.41 -31.73 8.79
CA PHE A 324 16.46 -30.73 8.60
C PHE A 324 17.75 -31.34 8.07
N SER A 325 18.42 -30.63 7.16
CA SER A 325 19.75 -31.05 6.68
C SER A 325 20.86 -30.71 7.67
N ASP A 326 20.77 -29.56 8.35
CA ASP A 326 21.81 -29.06 9.25
C ASP A 326 21.21 -28.25 10.42
N PHE A 327 20.29 -28.86 11.15
CA PHE A 327 19.74 -28.29 12.37
C PHE A 327 19.47 -29.37 13.41
N ASP A 328 19.86 -29.09 14.65
CA ASP A 328 19.57 -29.94 15.81
C ASP A 328 18.35 -29.38 16.54
N THR A 329 17.27 -30.17 16.59
CA THR A 329 16.01 -29.84 17.25
C THR A 329 16.16 -29.58 18.76
N SER A 330 17.26 -30.01 19.38
CA SER A 330 17.60 -29.63 20.77
C SER A 330 17.81 -28.12 20.94
N LYS A 331 18.09 -27.40 19.85
CA LYS A 331 18.30 -25.94 19.82
C LYS A 331 17.01 -25.14 19.56
N LEU A 332 15.86 -25.80 19.50
CA LEU A 332 14.58 -25.08 19.45
C LEU A 332 14.38 -24.29 20.74
N GLU A 333 13.89 -23.06 20.60
CA GLU A 333 13.60 -22.17 21.71
C GLU A 333 12.36 -22.65 22.47
N LEU A 334 12.43 -22.46 23.79
CA LEU A 334 11.42 -22.86 24.76
C LEU A 334 10.73 -21.63 25.36
N ASP A 335 9.46 -21.79 25.69
CA ASP A 335 8.72 -20.87 26.53
C ASP A 335 9.16 -20.97 28.00
N ASN A 336 8.64 -20.08 28.84
CA ASN A 336 8.94 -20.08 30.27
C ASN A 336 8.44 -21.33 31.01
N SER A 337 7.60 -22.15 30.39
CA SER A 337 7.07 -23.41 30.92
C SER A 337 7.88 -24.63 30.44
N GLY A 338 8.91 -24.43 29.61
CA GLY A 338 9.74 -25.50 29.04
C GLY A 338 9.15 -26.18 27.81
N ASN A 339 8.11 -25.61 27.18
CA ASN A 339 7.54 -26.10 25.93
C ASN A 339 8.13 -25.35 24.72
N PHE A 340 8.27 -26.02 23.59
CA PHE A 340 8.73 -25.35 22.36
C PHE A 340 7.71 -24.35 21.84
N TYR A 341 8.19 -23.24 21.27
CA TYR A 341 7.31 -22.37 20.49
C TYR A 341 6.79 -23.12 19.27
N PRO A 342 5.46 -23.25 19.11
CA PRO A 342 4.89 -24.21 18.19
C PRO A 342 4.84 -23.70 16.75
N TYR A 343 4.87 -22.40 16.51
CA TYR A 343 4.68 -21.86 15.16
C TYR A 343 6.02 -21.62 14.45
N LEU A 344 6.13 -22.10 13.21
CA LEU A 344 7.29 -21.95 12.35
C LEU A 344 7.01 -21.02 11.17
N ARG A 345 8.01 -20.23 10.82
CA ARG A 345 8.07 -19.44 9.58
C ARG A 345 8.87 -20.21 8.53
N VAL A 346 8.24 -20.52 7.40
CA VAL A 346 8.79 -21.42 6.37
C VAL A 346 8.58 -20.85 4.97
N PHE A 347 9.56 -21.08 4.11
CA PHE A 347 9.61 -20.65 2.73
C PHE A 347 9.67 -21.87 1.81
N ASP A 348 9.09 -21.75 0.63
CA ASP A 348 9.38 -22.63 -0.49
C ASP A 348 10.81 -22.35 -0.99
N GLU A 349 11.69 -23.35 -0.87
CA GLU A 349 13.11 -23.20 -1.25
C GLU A 349 13.30 -23.07 -2.76
N GLU A 350 12.42 -23.66 -3.58
CA GLU A 350 12.55 -23.64 -5.03
C GLU A 350 12.06 -22.32 -5.63
N ASN A 351 10.95 -21.80 -5.10
CA ASN A 351 10.31 -20.61 -5.65
C ASN A 351 10.66 -19.31 -4.90
N ASP A 352 11.38 -19.39 -3.77
CA ASP A 352 11.69 -18.25 -2.89
C ASP A 352 10.42 -17.50 -2.46
N ILE A 353 9.38 -18.25 -2.11
CA ILE A 353 8.07 -17.73 -1.70
C ILE A 353 7.81 -18.09 -0.25
N GLU A 354 7.56 -17.08 0.59
CA GLU A 354 7.05 -17.29 1.95
C GLU A 354 5.70 -18.02 1.89
N LEU A 355 5.59 -19.13 2.62
CA LEU A 355 4.33 -19.84 2.71
C LEU A 355 3.37 -19.04 3.59
N PRO A 356 2.14 -18.73 3.11
CA PRO A 356 1.28 -17.73 3.73
C PRO A 356 0.60 -18.17 5.05
N TYR A 357 0.99 -19.33 5.60
CA TYR A 357 0.42 -19.98 6.77
C TYR A 357 1.50 -20.41 7.77
N TRP A 358 1.19 -20.29 9.05
CA TRP A 358 2.04 -20.83 10.12
C TRP A 358 1.99 -22.35 10.13
N ILE A 359 3.16 -22.98 10.18
CA ILE A 359 3.29 -24.42 10.37
C ILE A 359 3.46 -24.68 11.86
N THR A 360 2.64 -25.58 12.41
CA THR A 360 2.64 -25.88 13.85
C THR A 360 3.49 -27.12 14.12
N ILE A 361 4.43 -27.07 15.05
CA ILE A 361 5.17 -28.23 15.55
C ILE A 361 4.23 -29.03 16.45
N SER A 362 3.97 -30.27 16.08
CA SER A 362 3.14 -31.20 16.87
C SER A 362 4.02 -32.03 17.80
N LYS A 363 5.17 -32.52 17.32
CA LYS A 363 6.07 -33.38 18.09
C LYS A 363 7.51 -33.37 17.54
N ILE A 364 8.50 -33.52 18.41
CA ILE A 364 9.89 -33.81 18.02
C ILE A 364 10.06 -35.32 17.85
N LEU A 365 10.56 -35.75 16.69
CA LEU A 365 10.73 -37.17 16.35
C LEU A 365 12.18 -37.62 16.57
N SER A 366 13.15 -36.80 16.19
CA SER A 366 14.59 -37.07 16.34
C SER A 366 15.37 -35.75 16.43
N SER A 367 16.70 -35.84 16.59
CA SER A 367 17.59 -34.67 16.58
C SER A 367 17.48 -33.83 15.32
N ASN A 368 17.03 -34.35 14.18
CA ASN A 368 16.91 -33.61 12.93
C ASN A 368 15.51 -33.66 12.29
N SER A 369 14.48 -34.15 13.00
CA SER A 369 13.15 -34.27 12.42
C SER A 369 12.03 -33.92 13.40
N ILE A 370 11.03 -33.21 12.87
CA ILE A 370 9.85 -32.78 13.60
C ILE A 370 8.59 -33.18 12.83
N GLN A 371 7.58 -33.58 13.56
CA GLN A 371 6.22 -33.73 13.07
C GLN A 371 5.50 -32.39 13.15
N ILE A 372 4.80 -32.04 12.07
CA ILE A 372 4.13 -30.77 11.91
C ILE A 372 2.64 -30.92 11.59
N GLU A 373 1.88 -29.86 11.84
CA GLU A 373 0.51 -29.66 11.43
C GLU A 373 0.44 -28.45 10.49
N THR A 374 -0.12 -28.68 9.30
CA THR A 374 -0.32 -27.65 8.28
C THR A 374 -1.60 -27.93 7.51
N LYS A 375 -2.29 -26.85 7.13
CA LYS A 375 -3.56 -26.90 6.39
C LYS A 375 -3.38 -27.33 4.93
N GLU A 376 -2.20 -27.09 4.37
CA GLU A 376 -1.87 -27.37 2.98
C GLU A 376 -0.64 -28.30 2.88
N GLU A 377 -0.48 -28.96 1.74
CA GLU A 377 0.74 -29.72 1.43
C GLU A 377 1.88 -28.76 1.14
N LEU A 378 3.07 -29.08 1.64
CA LEU A 378 4.28 -28.28 1.44
C LEU A 378 5.07 -28.83 0.22
N PRO A 379 5.89 -28.00 -0.44
CA PRO A 379 6.83 -28.49 -1.45
C PRO A 379 7.84 -29.45 -0.81
N SER A 380 8.42 -30.34 -1.64
CA SER A 380 9.35 -31.38 -1.16
C SER A 380 10.59 -30.82 -0.45
N ARG A 381 10.97 -29.58 -0.81
CA ARG A 381 12.06 -28.82 -0.21
C ARG A 381 11.53 -27.50 0.35
N VAL A 382 11.85 -27.24 1.60
CA VAL A 382 11.46 -26.03 2.31
C VAL A 382 12.66 -25.41 3.01
N PHE A 383 12.65 -24.10 3.14
CA PHE A 383 13.60 -23.38 3.98
C PHE A 383 12.91 -22.90 5.27
N VAL A 384 13.39 -23.35 6.42
CA VAL A 384 12.81 -23.00 7.72
C VAL A 384 13.61 -21.85 8.34
N TYR A 385 12.98 -20.69 8.46
CA TYR A 385 13.61 -19.50 9.02
C TYR A 385 13.77 -19.62 10.54
N GLY A 386 12.68 -19.98 11.24
CA GLY A 386 12.70 -20.22 12.67
C GLY A 386 11.32 -20.14 13.32
N GLN A 387 11.31 -20.05 14.65
CA GLN A 387 10.09 -20.05 15.47
C GLN A 387 9.49 -18.65 15.60
N TYR A 388 8.16 -18.58 15.75
CA TYR A 388 7.45 -17.39 16.21
C TYR A 388 7.37 -17.43 17.74
N VAL A 389 7.99 -16.43 18.38
CA VAL A 389 7.96 -16.25 19.83
C VAL A 389 7.01 -15.10 20.17
N ASP A 390 6.27 -15.19 21.27
CA ASP A 390 5.35 -14.14 21.73
C ASP A 390 5.99 -13.13 22.70
N ASN A 391 7.25 -13.38 23.10
CA ASN A 391 8.00 -12.63 24.09
C ASN A 391 9.24 -11.91 23.51
N PHE A 392 9.20 -11.51 22.23
CA PHE A 392 10.28 -10.78 21.59
C PHE A 392 10.43 -9.38 22.22
N HIS A 393 11.65 -9.03 22.62
CA HIS A 393 11.93 -7.80 23.35
C HIS A 393 12.26 -6.64 22.40
N LEU A 394 11.42 -5.61 22.38
CA LEU A 394 11.61 -4.38 21.61
C LEU A 394 12.23 -3.29 22.49
N LEU A 395 13.43 -2.83 22.13
CA LEU A 395 14.15 -1.81 22.88
C LEU A 395 13.85 -0.39 22.36
N HIS A 396 13.40 0.47 23.28
CA HIS A 396 13.17 1.89 23.02
C HIS A 396 14.42 2.72 23.28
N TYR A 397 15.27 2.87 22.25
CA TYR A 397 16.52 3.63 22.34
C TYR A 397 16.36 5.07 22.87
N HIS A 398 15.22 5.73 22.60
CA HIS A 398 14.96 7.07 23.12
C HIS A 398 14.88 7.11 24.67
N ARG A 399 14.41 6.03 25.32
CA ARG A 399 14.32 5.94 26.78
C ARG A 399 15.71 5.72 27.41
N VAL A 400 16.55 4.91 26.76
CA VAL A 400 17.97 4.74 27.11
C VAL A 400 18.71 6.08 27.01
N PHE A 401 18.56 6.78 25.89
CA PHE A 401 19.16 8.10 25.68
C PHE A 401 18.70 9.13 26.71
N THR A 402 17.42 9.15 27.06
CA THR A 402 16.89 10.07 28.08
C THR A 402 17.51 9.80 29.46
N THR A 403 17.72 8.52 29.81
CA THR A 403 18.43 8.13 31.04
C THR A 403 19.89 8.59 31.02
N PHE A 404 20.58 8.43 29.89
CA PHE A 404 21.94 8.93 29.70
C PHE A 404 22.05 10.45 29.92
N VAL A 405 21.10 11.24 29.40
CA VAL A 405 21.08 12.69 29.64
C VAL A 405 20.87 13.01 31.12
N ALA A 406 20.01 12.26 31.83
CA ALA A 406 19.80 12.45 33.27
C ALA A 406 21.06 12.11 34.09
N SER A 407 21.78 11.03 33.76
CA SER A 407 23.05 10.68 34.42
C SER A 407 24.16 11.70 34.17
N MET A 408 24.23 12.27 32.96
CA MET A 408 25.22 13.30 32.64
C MET A 408 25.04 14.57 33.49
N LYS A 409 23.82 14.88 33.92
CA LYS A 409 23.57 15.99 34.85
C LYS A 409 24.14 15.72 36.24
N GLU A 410 24.10 14.47 36.71
CA GLU A 410 24.73 14.10 37.98
C GLU A 410 26.25 14.21 37.89
N VAL A 411 26.84 13.72 36.80
CA VAL A 411 28.29 13.84 36.55
C VAL A 411 28.73 15.30 36.52
N ASP A 412 27.98 16.18 35.86
CA ASP A 412 28.28 17.62 35.88
C ASP A 412 28.16 18.18 37.31
N ALA A 413 27.13 17.83 38.08
CA ALA A 413 26.97 18.27 39.45
C ALA A 413 28.13 17.84 40.36
N GLU A 414 28.59 16.58 40.25
CA GLU A 414 29.77 16.09 40.96
C GLU A 414 31.04 16.84 40.54
N LEU A 415 31.22 17.08 39.24
CA LEU A 415 32.37 17.82 38.71
C LEU A 415 32.42 19.27 39.20
N GLN A 416 31.28 19.97 39.28
CA GLN A 416 31.23 21.34 39.81
C GLN A 416 31.61 21.38 41.30
N LYS A 417 31.14 20.41 42.09
CA LYS A 417 31.53 20.29 43.51
C LYS A 417 33.03 20.10 43.65
N GLU A 418 33.64 19.26 42.81
CA GLU A 418 35.08 18.98 42.89
C GLU A 418 35.96 20.16 42.46
N LYS A 419 35.51 20.92 41.44
CA LYS A 419 36.17 22.18 41.05
C LYS A 419 36.18 23.23 42.16
N LEU A 420 35.07 23.37 42.89
CA LEU A 420 34.99 24.30 44.02
C LEU A 420 35.96 23.93 45.13
N LYS A 421 36.04 22.64 45.50
CA LYS A 421 37.04 22.16 46.47
C LYS A 421 38.46 22.42 46.00
N THR A 422 38.75 22.17 44.73
CA THR A 422 40.08 22.40 44.15
C THR A 422 40.47 23.88 44.24
N LEU A 423 39.54 24.79 43.97
CA LEU A 423 39.75 26.23 44.10
C LEU A 423 40.02 26.64 45.56
N GLU A 424 39.27 26.09 46.50
CA GLU A 424 39.43 26.36 47.93
C GLU A 424 40.79 25.86 48.45
N LEU A 425 41.17 24.62 48.11
CA LEU A 425 42.48 24.07 48.43
C LEU A 425 43.63 24.88 47.82
N GLN A 426 43.47 25.36 46.58
CA GLN A 426 44.48 26.19 45.93
C GLN A 426 44.61 27.56 46.60
N ARG A 427 43.51 28.13 47.09
CA ARG A 427 43.52 29.36 47.90
C ARG A 427 44.27 29.13 49.23
N GLU A 428 43.93 28.09 49.98
CA GLU A 428 44.58 27.76 51.25
C GLU A 428 46.09 27.51 51.06
N MET A 429 46.48 26.80 49.99
CA MET A 429 47.88 26.56 49.66
C MET A 429 48.64 27.86 49.36
N ASN A 430 48.02 28.79 48.63
CA ASN A 430 48.64 30.10 48.36
C ASN A 430 48.80 30.94 49.63
N GLU A 431 47.83 30.87 50.55
CA GLU A 431 47.90 31.53 51.86
C GLU A 431 49.04 30.95 52.72
N LEU A 432 49.18 29.62 52.75
CA LEU A 432 50.27 28.91 53.43
C LEU A 432 51.65 29.26 52.84
N ILE A 433 51.78 29.26 51.52
CA ILE A 433 53.02 29.67 50.84
C ILE A 433 53.40 31.11 51.23
N SER A 434 52.43 32.03 51.24
CA SER A 434 52.65 33.42 51.63
C SER A 434 53.10 33.55 53.09
N LEU A 435 52.53 32.75 54.00
CA LEU A 435 52.94 32.71 55.40
C LEU A 435 54.37 32.19 55.57
N VAL A 436 54.72 31.09 54.90
CA VAL A 436 56.08 30.52 54.95
C VAL A 436 57.11 31.50 54.44
N GLN A 437 56.83 32.21 53.33
CA GLN A 437 57.69 33.25 52.79
C GLN A 437 57.87 34.43 53.76
N THR A 438 56.86 34.74 54.55
CA THR A 438 56.92 35.81 55.56
C THR A 438 57.78 35.41 56.76
N ILE A 439 57.73 34.13 57.18
CA ILE A 439 58.54 33.60 58.31
C ILE A 439 60.02 33.44 57.94
N GLN A 440 60.33 33.24 56.66
CA GLN A 440 61.71 33.07 56.17
C GLN A 440 62.47 34.41 55.96
N LYS A 441 61.78 35.55 56.03
CA LYS A 441 62.38 36.89 56.07
C LYS A 441 62.56 37.34 57.52
#